data_AF-A0A7C1AJQ1-F1
#
_entry.id   AF-A0A7C1AJQ1-F1
#
_cell.length_a   1.000
_cell.length_b   1.000
_cell.length_c   1.000
_cell.angle_alpha   90.00
_cell.angle_beta   90.00
_cell.angle_gamma   90.00
#
_symmetry.space_group_name_H-M   'P 1'
#
loop_
_entity.id
_entity.type
_entity.pdbx_description
1 polymer ?
#
loop_
_entity_poly.entity_id
_entity_poly.type
_entity_poly.pdbx_seq_one_letter_code
_entity_poly.pdbx_strand_id
1 'polypeptide(L)'
;MSVYMYGLYLISSVALPFLIFPHFTLGIFGLSAGDELWVRFTGLLAGVIGGFYIAAVLTRNDPVLGWTVPARYASATFMAAMAAL
;
A
#
# COMPACT_ATOMS: atom_id res chain seq x y z
N MET A 1 4.35 14.40 -1.98
CA MET A 1 5.24 13.21 -1.98
C MET A 1 5.41 12.72 -3.42
N SER A 2 6.64 12.48 -3.88
CA SER A 2 6.88 11.96 -5.25
C SER A 2 6.41 10.50 -5.38
N VAL A 3 6.10 10.03 -6.59
CA VAL A 3 5.67 8.65 -6.83
C VAL A 3 6.76 7.64 -6.43
N TYR A 4 8.03 7.99 -6.63
CA TYR A 4 9.17 7.18 -6.22
C TYR A 4 9.22 7.00 -4.69
N MET A 5 9.15 8.10 -3.94
CA MET A 5 9.11 8.05 -2.47
C MET A 5 7.89 7.26 -1.99
N TYR A 6 6.74 7.43 -2.65
CA TYR A 6 5.53 6.69 -2.30
C TYR A 6 5.70 5.18 -2.52
N GLY A 7 6.37 4.77 -3.60
CA GLY A 7 6.72 3.37 -3.83
C GLY A 7 7.65 2.81 -2.75
N LEU A 8 8.67 3.57 -2.33
CA LEU A 8 9.53 3.18 -1.21
C LEU A 8 8.75 3.04 0.10
N TYR A 9 7.83 3.97 0.38
CA TYR A 9 6.95 3.89 1.54
C TYR A 9 6.05 2.66 1.51
N LEU A 10 5.43 2.34 0.36
CA LEU A 10 4.61 1.14 0.22
C LEU A 10 5.40 -0.14 0.50
N ILE A 11 6.67 -0.21 0.08
CA ILE A 11 7.52 -1.36 0.36
C ILE A 11 7.94 -1.38 1.84
N SER A 12 8.53 -0.29 2.33
CA SER A 12 9.21 -0.30 3.62
C SER A 12 8.26 -0.21 4.81
N SER A 13 7.18 0.57 4.67
CA SER A 13 6.32 0.96 5.78
C SER A 13 4.98 0.22 5.78
N VAL A 14 4.58 -0.38 4.64
CA VAL A 14 3.33 -1.14 4.51
C VAL A 14 3.61 -2.61 4.26
N ALA A 15 4.33 -2.94 3.18
CA ALA A 15 4.57 -4.32 2.78
C ALA A 15 5.40 -5.08 3.81
N LEU A 16 6.58 -4.58 4.18
CA LEU A 16 7.46 -5.27 5.12
C LEU A 16 6.80 -5.48 6.50
N PRO A 17 6.16 -4.48 7.14
CA PRO A 17 5.53 -4.70 8.44
C PRO A 17 4.35 -5.68 8.36
N PHE A 18 3.53 -5.65 7.30
CA PHE A 18 2.42 -6.60 7.14
C PHE A 18 2.89 -8.03 6.84
N LEU A 19 4.04 -8.17 6.16
CA LEU A 19 4.62 -9.48 5.85
C LEU A 19 5.36 -10.11 7.04
N ILE A 20 6.04 -9.29 7.86
CA ILE A 20 6.94 -9.80 8.91
C ILE A 20 6.27 -9.73 10.30
N PHE A 21 5.54 -8.65 10.60
CA PHE A 21 4.99 -8.38 11.94
C PHE A 21 3.50 -7.92 11.87
N PRO A 22 2.58 -8.69 11.26
CA PRO A 22 1.20 -8.24 11.01
C PRO A 22 0.44 -7.86 12.28
N HIS A 23 0.53 -8.68 13.34
CA HIS A 23 -0.15 -8.41 14.61
C HIS A 23 0.37 -7.15 15.30
N PHE A 24 1.68 -6.95 15.33
CA PHE A 24 2.28 -5.74 15.91
C PHE A 24 1.84 -4.50 15.12
N THR A 25 1.91 -4.57 13.80
CA THR A 25 1.58 -3.44 12.92
C THR A 25 0.11 -3.04 13.06
N LEU A 26 -0.81 -4.01 13.03
CA LEU A 26 -2.24 -3.74 13.19
C LEU A 26 -2.60 -3.31 14.61
N GLY A 27 -1.92 -3.87 15.62
CA GLY A 27 -2.09 -3.53 17.03
C GLY A 27 -1.83 -2.05 17.35
N ILE A 28 -0.93 -1.38 16.62
CA ILE A 28 -0.68 0.07 16.76
C ILE A 28 -1.95 0.88 16.47
N PHE A 29 -2.82 0.38 15.61
CA PHE A 29 -4.07 1.05 15.21
C PHE A 29 -5.29 0.48 15.94
N GLY A 30 -5.10 -0.38 16.94
CA GLY A 30 -6.19 -1.07 17.63
C GLY A 30 -6.95 -2.07 16.76
N LEU A 31 -6.35 -2.48 15.63
CA LEU A 31 -6.96 -3.41 14.68
C LEU A 31 -6.57 -4.85 15.00
N SER A 32 -7.54 -5.76 14.85
CA SER A 32 -7.34 -7.20 14.95
C SER A 32 -6.97 -7.78 13.59
N ALA A 33 -5.91 -8.59 13.54
CA ALA A 33 -5.64 -9.46 12.40
C ALA A 33 -6.59 -10.66 12.48
N GLY A 34 -7.81 -10.53 11.94
CA GLY A 34 -8.80 -11.62 11.96
C GLY A 34 -8.27 -12.89 11.31
N ASP A 35 -7.54 -12.75 10.20
CA ASP A 35 -6.83 -13.84 9.52
C ASP A 35 -5.51 -13.32 8.96
N GLU A 36 -4.40 -13.79 9.53
CA GLU A 36 -3.04 -13.32 9.25
C GLU A 36 -2.67 -13.47 7.77
N LEU A 37 -3.20 -14.50 7.12
CA LEU A 37 -2.97 -14.79 5.70
C LEU A 37 -3.36 -13.60 4.82
N TRP A 38 -4.54 -13.00 5.08
CA TRP A 38 -5.04 -11.87 4.30
C TRP A 38 -4.23 -10.60 4.52
N VAL A 39 -3.71 -10.39 5.73
CA VAL A 39 -2.82 -9.26 6.03
C VAL A 39 -1.52 -9.39 5.24
N ARG A 40 -0.94 -10.59 5.20
CA ARG A 40 0.28 -10.87 4.42
C ARG A 40 0.03 -10.72 2.92
N PHE A 41 -1.10 -11.18 2.40
CA PHE A 41 -1.47 -10.93 0.99
C PHE A 41 -1.57 -9.44 0.67
N THR A 42 -2.19 -8.66 1.56
CA THR A 42 -2.28 -7.20 1.41
C THR A 42 -0.89 -6.56 1.43
N GLY A 43 -0.01 -7.01 2.32
CA GLY A 43 1.39 -6.58 2.38
C GLY A 43 2.15 -6.88 1.08
N LEU A 44 2.02 -8.10 0.54
CA LEU A 44 2.63 -8.48 -0.73
C LEU A 44 2.14 -7.58 -1.88
N LEU A 45 0.82 -7.36 -1.96
CA LEU A 45 0.21 -6.52 -2.98
C LEU A 45 0.71 -5.07 -2.90
N ALA A 46 0.80 -4.51 -1.69
CA ALA A 46 1.38 -3.19 -1.46
C ALA A 46 2.84 -3.11 -1.94
N GLY A 47 3.63 -4.16 -1.68
CA GLY A 47 5.02 -4.25 -2.12
C GLY A 47 5.15 -4.30 -3.64
N VAL A 48 4.33 -5.10 -4.32
CA VAL A 48 4.28 -5.19 -5.78
C VAL A 48 3.91 -3.85 -6.41
N ILE A 49 2.88 -3.17 -5.88
CA ILE A 49 2.48 -1.83 -6.35
C ILE A 49 3.61 -0.82 -6.12
N GLY A 50 4.27 -0.86 -4.96
CA GLY A 50 5.42 -0.01 -4.67
C GLY A 50 6.57 -0.22 -5.66
N GLY A 51 6.87 -1.48 -5.99
CA GLY A 51 7.85 -1.85 -7.01
C GLY A 51 7.48 -1.31 -8.41
N PHE A 52 6.21 -1.43 -8.82
CA PHE A 52 5.75 -0.87 -10.09
C PHE A 52 5.85 0.66 -10.12
N TYR A 53 5.56 1.36 -9.02
CA TYR A 53 5.73 2.81 -8.96
C TYR A 53 7.18 3.26 -9.06
N ILE A 54 8.10 2.55 -8.40
CA ILE A 54 9.53 2.80 -8.55
C ILE A 54 9.96 2.56 -10.01
N ALA A 55 9.58 1.42 -10.58
CA ALA A 55 9.90 1.08 -11.97
C ALA A 55 9.33 2.11 -12.96
N ALA A 56 8.09 2.55 -12.77
CA ALA A 56 7.45 3.56 -13.62
C ALA A 56 8.20 4.90 -13.59
N VAL A 57 8.70 5.32 -12.43
CA VAL A 57 9.54 6.53 -12.35
C VAL A 57 10.88 6.33 -13.05
N LEU A 58 11.58 5.22 -12.77
CA LEU A 58 12.89 4.94 -13.35
C LEU A 58 12.85 4.80 -14.88
N THR A 59 11.72 4.33 -15.42
CA THR A 59 11.49 4.14 -16.86
C THR A 59 10.73 5.30 -17.53
N ARG A 60 10.38 6.37 -16.79
CA ARG A 60 9.61 7.52 -17.27
C ARG A 60 8.28 7.13 -17.94
N ASN A 61 7.55 6.21 -17.32
CA ASN A 61 6.27 5.73 -17.84
C ASN A 61 5.13 6.68 -17.46
N ASP A 62 4.98 7.77 -18.22
CA ASP A 62 3.99 8.82 -17.97
C ASP A 62 2.54 8.33 -17.86
N PRO A 63 2.06 7.37 -18.69
CA PRO A 63 0.71 6.82 -18.53
C PRO A 63 0.47 6.22 -17.13
N VAL A 64 1.38 5.40 -16.63
CA VAL A 64 1.26 4.80 -15.29
C VAL A 64 1.35 5.87 -14.21
N LEU A 65 2.25 6.84 -14.36
CA LEU A 65 2.39 7.95 -13.42
C LEU A 65 1.09 8.76 -13.32
N GLY A 66 0.43 9.04 -14.45
CA GLY A 66 -0.85 9.74 -14.50
C GLY A 66 -1.97 9.02 -13.75
N TRP A 67 -2.02 7.68 -13.84
CA TRP A 67 -3.02 6.86 -13.13
C TRP A 67 -2.79 6.76 -11.62
N THR A 68 -1.60 7.07 -11.11
CA THR A 68 -1.33 7.00 -9.66
C THR A 68 -2.16 7.99 -8.84
N VAL A 69 -2.56 9.13 -9.42
CA VAL A 69 -3.36 10.15 -8.74
C VAL A 69 -4.80 9.66 -8.49
N PRO A 70 -5.59 9.29 -9.51
CA PRO A 70 -6.95 8.78 -9.29
C PRO A 70 -6.96 7.48 -8.49
N ALA A 71 -5.95 6.61 -8.65
CA ALA A 71 -5.86 5.37 -7.87
C ALA A 71 -5.76 5.64 -6.35
N ARG A 72 -5.01 6.67 -5.93
CA ARG A 72 -4.91 7.04 -4.51
C ARG A 72 -6.24 7.56 -3.96
N TYR A 73 -6.96 8.36 -4.74
CA TYR A 73 -8.29 8.83 -4.33
C TYR A 73 -9.28 7.68 -4.23
N ALA A 74 -9.26 6.74 -5.19
CA ALA A 74 -10.10 5.55 -5.12
C ALA A 74 -9.82 4.72 -3.86
N SER A 75 -8.55 4.48 -3.53
CA SER A 75 -8.18 3.77 -2.29
C SER A 75 -8.62 4.52 -1.03
N ALA A 76 -8.43 5.84 -0.96
CA ALA A 76 -8.85 6.65 0.17
C ALA A 76 -10.38 6.65 0.33
N THR A 77 -11.12 6.77 -0.76
CA THR A 77 -12.59 6.71 -0.77
C THR A 77 -13.08 5.33 -0.32
N PHE A 78 -12.45 4.25 -0.78
CA PHE A 78 -12.77 2.90 -0.34
C PHE A 78 -12.55 2.73 1.17
N MET A 79 -11.40 3.16 1.69
CA MET A 79 -11.10 3.10 3.12
C MET A 79 -12.11 3.92 3.95
N ALA A 80 -12.44 5.13 3.51
CA ALA A 80 -13.42 5.98 4.20
C ALA A 80 -14.82 5.33 4.19
N ALA A 81 -15.23 4.74 3.07
CA ALA A 81 -16.49 4.02 2.97
C ALA A 81 -16.51 2.80 3.92
N MET A 82 -15.40 2.07 4.01
CA MET A 82 -15.32 0.92 4.92
C MET A 82 -15.33 1.31 6.39
N ALA A 83 -14.71 2.43 6.76
CA ALA A 83 -14.71 2.93 8.13
C ALA A 83 -16.09 3.49 8.57
N ALA A 84 -16.97 3.77 7.61
CA ALA A 84 -18.33 4.23 7.87
C ALA A 84 -19.36 3.09 8.00
N LEU A 85 -18.95 1.84 7.72
CA LEU A 85 -19.75 0.62 7.91
C LEU A 85 -19.49 0.00 9.28
#